data_AF-A0A951WJA3-F1
#
_entry.id   AF-A0A951WJA3-F1
#
_cell.length_a   1.000
_cell.length_b   1.000
_cell.length_c   1.000
_cell.angle_alpha   90.00
_cell.angle_beta   90.00
_cell.angle_gamma   90.00
#
_symmetry.space_group_name_H-M   'P 1'
#
loop_
_entity.id
_entity.type
_entity.pdbx_description
1 polymer ?
#
loop_
_entity_poly.entity_id
_entity_poly.type
_entity_poly.pdbx_seq_one_letter_code
_entity_poly.pdbx_strand_id
1 'polypeptide(L)'
;MTRTEAQTRSELIDNLLSQAGWNVKDPTQVIEEFDILISLPVDTVEPPPTFEGHQFSDYVLLGKNGKPLAVVEAKKTCKDAALGREQAKQYCYNIQKQLGCELPFCFYTNGHEIYFWDLENYPPRKIVGFPTRDYFERFQYIRRNRKPLTQEL
;
A
#
# COMPACT_ATOMS: atom_id res chain seq x y z
N MET A 1 28.74 -11.14 -9.27
CA MET A 1 27.47 -10.89 -9.97
C MET A 1 27.01 -9.49 -9.63
N THR A 2 26.80 -8.64 -10.62
CA THR A 2 26.34 -7.25 -10.44
C THR A 2 24.83 -7.28 -10.21
N ARG A 3 24.35 -6.85 -9.04
CA ARG A 3 22.91 -6.79 -8.74
C ARG A 3 22.24 -5.75 -9.62
N THR A 4 21.04 -6.05 -10.11
CA THR A 4 20.24 -5.03 -10.80
C THR A 4 19.63 -4.07 -9.78
N GLU A 5 19.28 -2.88 -10.24
CA GLU A 5 18.59 -1.88 -9.41
C GLU A 5 17.25 -2.41 -8.89
N ALA A 6 16.49 -3.13 -9.74
CA ALA A 6 15.25 -3.78 -9.35
C ALA A 6 15.44 -4.85 -8.26
N GLN A 7 16.46 -5.71 -8.40
CA GLN A 7 16.77 -6.71 -7.37
C GLN A 7 17.16 -6.05 -6.05
N THR A 8 17.98 -5.00 -6.11
CA THR A 8 18.42 -4.26 -4.92
C THR A 8 17.24 -3.60 -4.21
N ARG A 9 16.31 -3.00 -4.98
CA ARG A 9 15.08 -2.40 -4.45
C ARG A 9 14.22 -3.42 -3.71
N SER A 10 13.93 -4.55 -4.35
CA SER A 10 13.13 -5.62 -3.73
C SER A 10 13.83 -6.16 -2.47
N GLU A 11 15.14 -6.46 -2.54
CA GLU A 11 15.90 -6.90 -1.36
C GLU A 11 15.83 -5.90 -0.20
N LEU A 12 15.95 -4.60 -0.46
CA LEU A 12 15.85 -3.58 0.59
C LEU A 12 14.46 -3.55 1.22
N ILE A 13 13.40 -3.57 0.41
CA ILE A 13 12.02 -3.50 0.89
C ILE A 13 11.63 -4.77 1.63
N ASP A 14 11.97 -5.94 1.08
CA ASP A 14 11.70 -7.23 1.71
C ASP A 14 12.42 -7.35 3.07
N ASN A 15 13.65 -6.85 3.17
CA ASN A 15 14.36 -6.79 4.45
C ASN A 15 13.66 -5.87 5.46
N LEU A 16 13.19 -4.70 5.03
CA LEU A 16 12.46 -3.76 5.89
C LEU A 16 11.12 -4.34 6.35
N LEU A 17 10.40 -5.04 5.47
CA LEU A 17 9.17 -5.77 5.78
C LEU A 17 9.45 -6.91 6.77
N SER A 18 10.51 -7.69 6.53
CA SER A 18 10.93 -8.79 7.39
C SER A 18 11.32 -8.32 8.79
N GLN A 19 12.02 -7.19 8.91
CA GLN A 19 12.34 -6.58 10.21
C GLN A 19 11.08 -6.18 11.01
N ALA A 20 10.00 -5.83 10.31
CA ALA A 20 8.70 -5.53 10.91
C ALA A 20 7.83 -6.79 11.14
N GLY A 21 8.38 -7.99 10.90
CA GLY A 21 7.71 -9.27 11.10
C GLY A 21 6.81 -9.70 9.94
N TRP A 22 6.84 -9.02 8.80
CA TRP A 22 6.11 -9.43 7.61
C TRP A 22 6.90 -10.48 6.83
N ASN A 23 6.25 -11.60 6.52
CA ASN A 23 6.85 -12.61 5.66
C ASN A 23 6.37 -12.44 4.21
N VAL A 24 7.24 -11.90 3.35
CA VAL A 24 6.95 -11.70 1.90
C VAL A 24 6.63 -13.01 1.18
N LYS A 25 7.17 -14.14 1.67
CA LYS A 25 6.91 -15.48 1.10
C LYS A 25 5.60 -16.10 1.58
N ASP A 26 4.90 -15.45 2.50
CA ASP A 26 3.62 -15.93 3.04
C ASP A 26 2.47 -15.11 2.44
N PRO A 27 1.70 -15.66 1.49
CA PRO A 27 0.61 -14.95 0.84
C PRO A 27 -0.55 -14.61 1.78
N THR A 28 -0.58 -15.15 3.00
CA THR A 28 -1.55 -14.77 4.03
C THR A 28 -1.17 -13.48 4.77
N GLN A 29 0.04 -12.98 4.54
CA GLN A 29 0.59 -11.76 5.13
C GLN A 29 0.91 -10.70 4.09
N VAL A 30 1.55 -11.09 2.99
CA VAL A 30 1.99 -10.16 1.94
C VAL A 30 1.62 -10.73 0.58
N ILE A 31 0.95 -9.93 -0.24
CA ILE A 31 0.74 -10.24 -1.66
C ILE A 31 1.62 -9.31 -2.48
N GLU A 32 2.52 -9.89 -3.26
CA GLU A 32 3.30 -9.18 -4.28
C GLU A 32 2.48 -9.02 -5.56
N GLU A 33 2.68 -7.93 -6.29
CA GLU A 33 2.01 -7.65 -7.58
C GLU A 33 0.48 -7.82 -7.52
N PHE A 34 -0.15 -7.24 -6.48
CA PHE A 34 -1.59 -7.38 -6.28
C PHE A 34 -2.37 -6.69 -7.41
N ASP A 35 -3.28 -7.44 -8.04
CA ASP A 35 -4.10 -6.99 -9.16
C ASP A 35 -5.27 -6.10 -8.70
N ILE A 36 -5.31 -4.89 -9.25
CA ILE A 36 -6.26 -3.83 -8.96
C ILE A 36 -7.08 -3.54 -10.21
N LEU A 37 -8.36 -3.84 -10.13
CA LEU A 37 -9.32 -3.59 -11.20
C LEU A 37 -9.71 -2.11 -11.23
N ILE A 38 -9.54 -1.49 -12.39
CA ILE A 38 -9.97 -0.13 -12.71
C ILE A 38 -11.20 -0.24 -13.60
N SER A 39 -12.30 0.37 -13.19
CA SER A 39 -13.44 0.55 -14.08
C SER A 39 -13.05 1.54 -15.19
N LEU A 40 -12.99 1.07 -16.43
CA LEU A 40 -12.87 1.95 -17.60
C LEU A 40 -14.14 2.82 -17.73
N PRO A 41 -14.04 4.07 -18.20
CA PRO A 41 -15.21 4.84 -18.61
C PRO A 41 -15.95 4.08 -19.73
N VAL A 42 -17.27 3.95 -19.62
CA VAL A 42 -18.13 3.17 -20.54
C VAL A 42 -18.28 3.83 -21.94
N ASP A 43 -17.62 4.95 -22.20
CA ASP A 43 -17.84 5.78 -23.41
C ASP A 43 -16.75 5.67 -24.49
N THR A 44 -15.92 4.62 -24.50
CA THR A 44 -14.96 4.40 -25.60
C THR A 44 -15.51 3.42 -26.64
N VAL A 45 -15.70 3.91 -27.86
CA VAL A 45 -16.17 3.20 -29.06
C VAL A 45 -15.13 2.18 -29.59
N GLU A 46 -13.95 2.11 -28.98
CA GLU A 46 -12.87 1.20 -29.38
C GLU A 46 -12.71 0.05 -28.37
N PRO A 47 -12.45 -1.20 -28.85
CA PRO A 47 -12.19 -2.32 -27.96
C PRO A 47 -10.89 -2.06 -27.17
N PRO A 48 -10.91 -2.18 -25.83
CA PRO A 48 -9.74 -1.92 -25.01
C PRO A 48 -8.60 -2.88 -25.37
N PRO A 49 -7.34 -2.43 -25.56
CA PRO A 49 -6.17 -3.30 -25.56
C PRO A 49 -6.15 -4.21 -24.33
N THR A 50 -5.57 -5.39 -24.46
CA THR A 50 -5.67 -6.54 -23.54
C THR A 50 -5.22 -6.34 -22.08
N PHE A 51 -4.82 -5.12 -21.69
CA PHE A 51 -4.41 -4.72 -20.33
C PHE A 51 -5.16 -3.48 -19.80
N GLU A 52 -6.10 -2.91 -20.57
CA GLU A 52 -6.87 -1.75 -20.12
C GLU A 52 -7.86 -2.18 -19.03
N GLY A 53 -7.62 -1.69 -17.81
CA GLY A 53 -8.44 -1.97 -16.63
C GLY A 53 -7.71 -2.64 -15.47
N HIS A 54 -6.40 -2.91 -15.57
CA HIS A 54 -5.63 -3.52 -14.48
C HIS A 54 -4.45 -2.63 -14.07
N GLN A 55 -4.23 -2.54 -12.76
CA GLN A 55 -3.09 -1.90 -12.11
C GLN A 55 -2.48 -2.88 -11.12
N PHE A 56 -1.18 -2.80 -10.89
CA PHE A 56 -0.50 -3.69 -9.95
C PHE A 56 0.21 -2.86 -8.89
N SER A 57 -0.13 -3.06 -7.63
CA SER A 57 0.67 -2.52 -6.53
C SER A 57 1.82 -3.46 -6.20
N ASP A 58 3.00 -2.92 -5.87
CA ASP A 58 4.16 -3.77 -5.56
C ASP A 58 3.90 -4.72 -4.38
N TYR A 59 3.31 -4.22 -3.28
CA TYR A 59 2.93 -5.07 -2.15
C TYR A 59 1.61 -4.65 -1.51
N VAL A 60 0.83 -5.65 -1.07
CA VAL A 60 -0.32 -5.47 -0.17
C VAL A 60 -0.09 -6.26 1.12
N LEU A 61 -0.18 -5.57 2.25
CA LEU A 61 -0.03 -6.15 3.58
C LEU A 61 -1.41 -6.52 4.13
N LEU A 62 -1.59 -7.77 4.57
CA LEU A 62 -2.87 -8.33 4.99
C LEU A 62 -3.00 -8.43 6.52
N GLY A 63 -4.18 -8.12 7.04
CA GLY A 63 -4.56 -8.38 8.43
C GLY A 63 -4.84 -9.84 8.67
N LYS A 64 -4.91 -10.27 9.94
CA LYS A 64 -5.15 -11.69 10.31
C LYS A 64 -6.47 -12.23 9.76
N ASN A 65 -7.38 -11.33 9.42
CA ASN A 65 -8.65 -11.61 8.75
C ASN A 65 -8.53 -11.76 7.22
N GLY A 66 -7.32 -11.71 6.65
CA GLY A 66 -7.07 -11.77 5.21
C GLY A 66 -7.45 -10.50 4.43
N LYS A 67 -7.82 -9.41 5.11
CA LYS A 67 -8.18 -8.14 4.45
C LYS A 67 -6.96 -7.24 4.29
N PRO A 68 -6.87 -6.44 3.22
CA PRO A 68 -5.82 -5.43 3.07
C PRO A 68 -5.80 -4.44 4.23
N LEU A 69 -4.64 -4.32 4.88
CA LEU A 69 -4.34 -3.31 5.89
C LEU A 69 -3.55 -2.15 5.30
N ALA A 70 -2.62 -2.44 4.39
CA ALA A 70 -1.80 -1.42 3.77
C ALA A 70 -1.37 -1.78 2.35
N VAL A 71 -1.10 -0.76 1.55
CA VAL A 71 -0.51 -0.85 0.21
C VAL A 71 0.87 -0.22 0.24
N VAL A 72 1.85 -0.85 -0.39
CA VAL A 72 3.22 -0.34 -0.53
C VAL A 72 3.54 -0.18 -2.01
N GLU A 73 3.86 1.06 -2.40
CA GLU A 73 4.35 1.41 -3.72
C GLU A 73 5.86 1.64 -3.69
N ALA A 74 6.58 0.94 -4.55
CA ALA A 74 8.04 0.93 -4.61
C ALA A 74 8.56 1.65 -5.87
N LYS A 75 9.24 2.78 -5.68
CA LYS A 75 9.99 3.43 -6.75
C LYS A 75 11.44 2.97 -6.77
N LYS A 76 12.09 3.22 -7.91
CA LYS A 76 13.50 2.93 -8.11
C LYS A 76 14.35 3.59 -7.01
N THR A 77 15.39 2.91 -6.53
CA THR A 77 16.24 3.41 -5.44
C THR A 77 16.90 4.76 -5.79
N CYS A 78 17.17 4.98 -7.07
CA CYS A 78 17.74 6.23 -7.60
C CYS A 78 16.72 7.36 -7.81
N LYS A 79 15.44 7.13 -7.51
CA LYS A 79 14.35 8.10 -7.68
C LYS A 79 13.79 8.52 -6.33
N ASP A 80 13.17 9.68 -6.32
CA ASP A 80 12.43 10.17 -5.16
C ASP A 80 11.20 9.28 -4.90
N ALA A 81 11.04 8.84 -3.66
CA ALA A 81 9.88 8.07 -3.21
C ALA A 81 8.56 8.82 -3.43
N ALA A 82 8.57 10.16 -3.35
CA ALA A 82 7.39 11.00 -3.54
C ALA A 82 6.72 10.84 -4.91
N LEU A 83 7.44 10.35 -5.93
CA LEU A 83 6.86 10.04 -7.24
C LEU A 83 5.83 8.90 -7.19
N GLY A 84 5.88 8.03 -6.16
CA GLY A 84 4.89 6.99 -5.91
C GLY A 84 3.66 7.44 -5.15
N ARG A 85 3.63 8.67 -4.63
CA ARG A 85 2.58 9.16 -3.74
C ARG A 85 1.17 9.07 -4.34
N GLU A 86 1.00 9.56 -5.56
CA GLU A 86 -0.33 9.55 -6.19
C GLU A 86 -0.75 8.12 -6.59
N GLN A 87 0.18 7.29 -7.07
CA GLN A 87 -0.10 5.89 -7.40
C GLN A 87 -0.55 5.09 -6.17
N ALA A 88 0.20 5.21 -5.07
CA ALA A 88 -0.14 4.55 -3.81
C ALA A 88 -1.52 4.97 -3.28
N LYS A 89 -1.89 6.24 -3.45
CA LYS A 89 -3.24 6.75 -3.12
C LYS A 89 -4.31 6.11 -4.00
N GLN A 90 -4.14 6.11 -5.32
CA GLN A 90 -5.11 5.52 -6.24
C GLN A 90 -5.31 4.03 -5.96
N TYR A 91 -4.23 3.29 -5.68
CA TYR A 91 -4.31 1.88 -5.33
C TYR A 91 -5.12 1.62 -4.07
N CYS A 92 -4.94 2.42 -3.01
CA CYS A 92 -5.74 2.28 -1.80
C CYS A 92 -7.24 2.47 -2.07
N TYR A 93 -7.62 3.49 -2.84
CA TYR A 93 -9.03 3.75 -3.18
C TYR A 93 -9.62 2.67 -4.10
N ASN A 94 -8.85 2.21 -5.09
CA ASN A 94 -9.31 1.17 -6.00
C ASN A 94 -9.49 -0.17 -5.28
N ILE A 95 -8.55 -0.56 -4.40
CA ILE A 95 -8.66 -1.76 -3.57
C ILE A 95 -9.87 -1.67 -2.63
N GLN A 96 -10.08 -0.51 -1.99
CA GLN A 96 -11.24 -0.28 -1.14
C GLN A 96 -12.55 -0.51 -1.92
N LYS A 97 -12.65 0.07 -3.12
CA LYS A 97 -13.82 -0.05 -3.99
C LYS A 97 -14.03 -1.49 -4.48
N GLN A 98 -12.95 -2.15 -4.92
CA GLN A 98 -12.98 -3.51 -5.48
C GLN A 98 -13.38 -4.55 -4.44
N LEU A 99 -12.85 -4.46 -3.23
CA LEU A 99 -13.05 -5.48 -2.18
C LEU A 99 -14.13 -5.11 -1.16
N GLY A 100 -14.68 -3.89 -1.23
CA GLY A 100 -15.62 -3.38 -0.23
C GLY A 100 -15.03 -3.38 1.19
N CYS A 101 -13.71 -3.20 1.31
CA CYS A 101 -13.01 -3.22 2.59
C CYS A 101 -12.82 -1.81 3.14
N GLU A 102 -12.19 -1.71 4.31
CA GLU A 102 -11.78 -0.40 4.82
C GLU A 102 -10.62 0.14 3.99
N LEU A 103 -10.50 1.48 3.91
CA LEU A 103 -9.44 2.13 3.16
C LEU A 103 -8.07 1.73 3.74
N PRO A 104 -7.22 1.02 2.98
CA PRO A 104 -5.91 0.61 3.45
C PRO A 104 -5.01 1.80 3.76
N PHE A 105 -4.03 1.61 4.64
CA PHE A 105 -2.96 2.58 4.83
C PHE A 105 -2.05 2.62 3.60
N CYS A 106 -1.57 3.81 3.27
CA CYS A 106 -0.79 4.04 2.07
C CYS A 106 0.69 4.20 2.41
N PHE A 107 1.56 3.46 1.73
CA PHE A 107 3.00 3.61 1.79
C PHE A 107 3.57 3.84 0.40
N TYR A 108 4.60 4.67 0.35
CA TYR A 108 5.45 4.79 -0.82
C TYR A 108 6.91 4.89 -0.38
N THR A 109 7.79 4.19 -1.09
CA THR A 109 9.19 4.04 -0.72
C THR A 109 10.09 3.88 -1.94
N ASN A 110 11.38 4.18 -1.77
CA ASN A 110 12.44 3.83 -2.72
C ASN A 110 13.46 2.85 -2.10
N GLY A 111 13.12 2.22 -0.96
CA GLY A 111 14.01 1.36 -0.18
C GLY A 111 14.92 2.07 0.82
N HIS A 112 15.13 3.39 0.68
CA HIS A 112 15.88 4.20 1.66
C HIS A 112 14.99 5.09 2.51
N GLU A 113 13.97 5.67 1.89
CA GLU A 113 12.95 6.47 2.56
C GLU A 113 11.62 5.76 2.51
N ILE A 114 10.89 5.79 3.62
CA ILE A 114 9.55 5.23 3.72
C ILE A 114 8.63 6.35 4.16
N TYR A 115 7.55 6.55 3.42
CA TYR A 115 6.49 7.47 3.80
C TYR A 115 5.23 6.68 4.13
N PHE A 116 4.59 7.07 5.22
CA PHE A 116 3.28 6.57 5.63
C PHE A 116 2.23 7.65 5.44
N TRP A 117 1.08 7.24 4.91
CA TRP A 117 -0.05 8.10 4.69
C TRP A 117 -1.35 7.44 5.15
N ASP A 118 -1.94 8.00 6.20
CA ASP A 118 -3.31 7.69 6.63
C ASP A 118 -4.28 8.60 5.86
N LEU A 119 -4.71 8.10 4.70
CA LEU A 119 -5.61 8.79 3.80
C LEU A 119 -6.88 9.26 4.55
N GLU A 120 -7.33 10.47 4.22
CA GLU A 120 -8.49 11.16 4.84
C GLU A 120 -8.28 11.65 6.28
N ASN A 121 -7.25 11.19 6.98
CA ASN A 121 -7.02 11.57 8.38
C ASN A 121 -5.82 12.51 8.57
N TYR A 122 -4.71 12.25 7.88
CA TYR A 122 -3.45 12.97 8.07
C TYR A 122 -2.66 13.11 6.76
N PRO A 123 -1.81 14.15 6.61
CA PRO A 123 -0.86 14.21 5.51
C PRO A 123 0.21 13.11 5.61
N PRO A 124 0.90 12.77 4.51
CA PRO A 124 2.00 11.82 4.54
C PRO A 124 3.13 12.27 5.47
N ARG A 125 3.77 11.31 6.14
CA ARG A 125 4.94 11.54 6.99
C ARG A 125 6.03 10.51 6.72
N LYS A 126 7.29 10.94 6.80
CA LYS A 126 8.44 10.04 6.73
C LYS A 126 8.54 9.21 8.02
N ILE A 127 8.81 7.92 7.88
CA ILE A 127 9.00 6.99 8.98
C ILE A 127 10.29 6.19 8.80
N VAL A 128 10.73 5.51 9.86
CA VAL A 128 12.01 4.78 9.89
C VAL A 128 11.89 3.32 9.46
N GLY A 129 10.69 2.74 9.48
CA GLY A 129 10.47 1.32 9.19
C GLY A 129 8.98 1.00 9.14
N PHE A 130 8.63 -0.14 8.57
CA PHE A 130 7.24 -0.58 8.50
C PHE A 130 6.72 -0.94 9.90
N PRO A 131 5.47 -0.60 10.24
CA PRO A 131 4.81 -1.11 11.44
C PRO A 131 4.55 -2.61 11.36
N THR A 132 4.46 -3.25 12.52
CA THR A 132 4.06 -4.66 12.62
C THR A 132 2.57 -4.84 12.29
N ARG A 133 2.18 -6.05 11.92
CA ARG A 133 0.78 -6.42 11.64
C ARG A 133 -0.17 -6.03 12.78
N ASP A 134 0.20 -6.35 14.03
CA ASP A 134 -0.59 -6.01 15.21
C ASP A 134 -0.76 -4.49 15.40
N TYR A 135 0.27 -3.73 15.06
CA TYR A 135 0.22 -2.27 15.16
C TYR A 135 -0.77 -1.68 14.14
N PHE A 136 -0.81 -2.21 12.92
CA PHE A 136 -1.80 -1.81 11.92
C PHE A 136 -3.23 -2.16 12.32
N GLU A 137 -3.46 -3.37 12.85
CA GLU A 137 -4.79 -3.77 13.35
C GLU A 137 -5.26 -2.84 14.48
N ARG A 138 -4.35 -2.47 15.39
CA ARG A 138 -4.63 -1.47 16.43
C ARG A 138 -4.90 -0.09 15.84
N PHE A 139 -4.14 0.35 14.84
CA PHE A 139 -4.34 1.64 14.17
C PHE A 139 -5.70 1.70 13.46
N GLN A 140 -6.06 0.64 12.76
CA GLN A 140 -7.37 0.50 12.11
C GLN A 140 -8.49 0.51 13.15
N TYR A 141 -8.33 -0.19 14.28
CA TYR A 141 -9.28 -0.13 15.39
C TYR A 141 -9.44 1.29 15.95
N ILE A 142 -8.33 2.02 16.18
CA ILE A 142 -8.37 3.41 16.66
C ILE A 142 -9.08 4.31 15.63
N ARG A 143 -8.78 4.15 14.33
CA ARG A 143 -9.43 4.90 13.25
C ARG A 143 -10.95 4.67 13.26
N ARG A 144 -11.41 3.43 13.44
CA ARG A 144 -12.84 3.08 13.49
C ARG A 144 -13.54 3.63 14.73
N ASN A 145 -12.86 3.67 15.87
CA ASN A 145 -13.44 4.06 17.16
C ASN A 145 -13.11 5.51 17.57
N ARG A 146 -12.64 6.32 16.61
CA ARG A 146 -12.26 7.71 16.87
C ARG A 146 -13.50 8.51 17.26
N LYS A 147 -13.53 9.02 18.49
CA LYS A 147 -14.58 9.93 18.98
C LYS A 147 -14.18 11.38 18.68
N PRO A 148 -15.13 12.25 18.28
CA PRO A 148 -14.87 13.68 18.20
C PRO A 148 -14.52 14.22 19.59
N LEU A 149 -13.55 15.15 19.64
CA LEU A 149 -13.07 15.75 20.89
C LEU A 149 -14.12 16.67 21.55
N THR A 150 -15.10 17.16 20.78
CA THR A 150 -16.17 18.06 21.24
C THR A 150 -17.51 17.34 21.35
N GLN A 151 -17.58 16.34 22.23
CA GLN A 151 -18.84 15.90 22.83
C GLN A 151 -18.73 16.07 24.35
N GLU A 152 -18.81 17.32 24.80
CA GLU A 152 -19.22 17.63 26.17
C GLU A 152 -20.68 18.12 26.12
N LEU A 153 -21.47 17.61 27.07
CA LEU A 153 -22.92 17.80 27.26
C LEU A 153 -23.33 19.26 27.44
#